data_AF-A0A6P0M2M6-F1
#
_entry.id   AF-A0A6P0M2M6-F1
#
_cell.length_a   1.000
_cell.length_b   1.000
_cell.length_c   1.000
_cell.angle_alpha   90.00
_cell.angle_beta   90.00
_cell.angle_gamma   90.00
#
_symmetry.space_group_name_H-M   'P 1'
#
loop_
_entity.id
_entity.type
_entity.pdbx_description
1 polymer ?
#
loop_
_entity_poly.entity_id
_entity_poly.type
_entity_poly.pdbx_seq_one_letter_code
_entity_poly.pdbx_strand_id
1 'polypeptide(L)'
;MLLGCHRTTVSPWFSLYRRGEIEGLLEHNKKSGRPRNIPLDVEEKLRIQLKQPEGFSSYGEVQLWLKELCGMDIPYATVYKYVRTCLKTNLNLL
;
A
#
# COMPACT_ATOMS: atom_id res chain seq x y z
N MET A 1 -36.40 -12.27 -15.92
CA MET A 1 -35.18 -12.26 -15.08
C MET A 1 -34.32 -13.43 -15.55
N LEU A 2 -33.24 -13.19 -16.31
CA LEU A 2 -32.43 -14.29 -16.89
C LEU A 2 -31.00 -14.38 -16.33
N LEU A 3 -30.58 -13.48 -15.45
CA LEU A 3 -29.31 -13.56 -14.74
C LEU A 3 -29.60 -13.06 -13.32
N GLY A 4 -29.27 -13.84 -12.28
CA GLY A 4 -29.51 -13.54 -10.86
C GLY A 4 -28.65 -12.38 -10.33
N CYS A 5 -28.46 -11.33 -11.12
CA CYS A 5 -27.64 -10.17 -10.82
C CYS A 5 -28.44 -8.88 -11.09
N HIS A 6 -28.31 -7.92 -10.18
CA HIS A 6 -28.97 -6.62 -10.29
C HIS A 6 -28.44 -5.83 -11.51
N ARG A 7 -29.34 -5.20 -12.29
CA ARG A 7 -29.03 -4.51 -13.56
C ARG A 7 -27.90 -3.48 -13.45
N THR A 8 -27.76 -2.84 -12.29
CA THR A 8 -26.72 -1.83 -12.03
C THR A 8 -25.30 -2.42 -11.97
N THR A 9 -25.17 -3.72 -11.66
CA THR A 9 -23.86 -4.41 -11.60
C THR A 9 -23.39 -4.84 -13.00
N VAL A 10 -24.33 -5.16 -13.89
CA VAL A 10 -24.04 -5.67 -15.24
C VAL A 10 -23.81 -4.53 -16.25
N SER A 11 -24.38 -3.35 -16.00
CA SER A 11 -24.28 -2.19 -16.90
C SER A 11 -22.83 -1.67 -17.11
N PRO A 12 -21.98 -1.60 -16.07
CA PRO A 12 -20.56 -1.25 -16.24
C PRO A 12 -19.80 -2.26 -17.10
N TRP A 13 -20.07 -3.57 -16.94
CA TRP A 13 -19.41 -4.63 -17.72
C TRP A 13 -19.74 -4.54 -19.21
N PHE A 14 -21.03 -4.35 -19.56
CA PHE A 14 -21.43 -4.11 -20.94
C PHE A 14 -20.81 -2.84 -21.54
N SER A 15 -20.62 -1.81 -20.73
CA SER A 15 -20.02 -0.55 -21.16
C SER A 15 -18.50 -0.64 -21.39
N LEU A 16 -17.82 -1.55 -20.67
CA LEU A 16 -16.41 -1.88 -20.90
C LEU A 16 -16.24 -2.75 -22.14
N TYR A 17 -17.08 -3.77 -22.28
CA TYR A 17 -17.12 -4.65 -23.46
C TYR A 17 -17.33 -3.85 -24.77
N ARG A 18 -18.28 -2.91 -24.79
CA ARG A 18 -18.52 -2.08 -25.98
C ARG A 18 -17.32 -1.19 -26.36
N ARG A 19 -16.46 -0.85 -25.40
CA ARG A 19 -15.33 0.09 -25.59
C ARG A 19 -14.00 -0.60 -25.88
N GLY A 20 -13.77 -1.80 -25.35
CA GLY A 20 -12.49 -2.51 -25.46
C GLY A 20 -12.63 -3.97 -25.90
N GLU A 21 -13.77 -4.34 -26.48
CA GLU A 21 -14.10 -5.72 -26.88
C GLU A 21 -13.91 -6.71 -25.70
N ILE A 22 -13.41 -7.91 -25.98
CA ILE A 22 -13.12 -8.93 -24.95
C ILE A 22 -11.89 -8.55 -24.12
N GLU A 23 -10.92 -7.83 -24.69
CA GLU A 23 -9.68 -7.45 -24.02
C GLU A 23 -9.93 -6.48 -22.86
N GLY A 24 -10.84 -5.52 -23.02
CA GLY A 24 -11.25 -4.60 -21.95
C GLY A 24 -12.01 -5.27 -20.79
N LEU A 25 -12.48 -6.51 -20.98
CA LEU A 25 -13.04 -7.35 -19.90
C LEU A 25 -11.95 -8.17 -19.19
N LEU A 26 -10.87 -8.53 -19.91
CA LEU A 26 -9.69 -9.24 -19.40
C LEU A 26 -8.73 -8.31 -18.65
N GLU A 27 -8.74 -7.01 -18.98
CA GLU A 27 -8.15 -5.96 -18.17
C GLU A 27 -8.96 -5.78 -16.87
N HIS A 28 -8.81 -6.76 -15.96
CA HIS A 28 -9.23 -6.65 -14.58
C HIS A 28 -8.41 -5.52 -13.95
N ASN A 29 -8.86 -4.28 -14.14
CA ASN A 29 -8.37 -3.08 -13.48
C ASN A 29 -8.67 -3.26 -11.99
N LYS A 30 -7.79 -4.00 -11.31
CA LYS A 30 -7.73 -4.06 -9.85
C LYS A 30 -7.57 -2.62 -9.44
N LYS A 31 -8.66 -2.00 -8.98
CA LYS A 31 -8.65 -0.60 -8.53
C LYS A 31 -7.44 -0.46 -7.63
N SER A 32 -6.42 0.28 -8.09
CA SER A 32 -5.27 0.56 -7.27
C SER A 32 -5.85 1.24 -6.03
N GLY A 33 -5.69 0.60 -4.88
CA GLY A 33 -6.20 1.16 -3.64
C GLY A 33 -5.58 2.53 -3.37
N ARG A 34 -5.92 3.12 -2.23
CA ARG A 34 -5.30 4.38 -1.77
C ARG A 34 -3.78 4.32 -1.99
N PRO A 35 -3.18 5.36 -2.63
CA PRO A 35 -1.74 5.40 -2.83
C PRO A 35 -1.03 5.18 -1.49
N ARG A 36 0.06 4.41 -1.53
CA ARG A 36 0.84 4.10 -0.33
C ARG A 36 1.35 5.42 0.28
N ASN A 37 1.21 5.58 1.59
CA ASN A 37 1.71 6.76 2.30
C ASN A 37 3.24 6.89 2.26
N ILE A 38 3.95 5.78 2.02
CA ILE A 38 5.41 5.74 1.94
C ILE A 38 5.81 5.27 0.53
N PRO A 39 6.68 6.01 -0.18
CA PRO A 39 7.20 5.62 -1.48
C PRO A 39 8.00 4.31 -1.39
N LEU A 40 8.00 3.53 -2.48
CA LEU A 40 8.77 2.28 -2.57
C LEU A 40 10.27 2.49 -2.36
N ASP A 41 10.82 3.61 -2.84
CA ASP A 41 12.23 3.97 -2.67
C ASP A 41 12.63 4.12 -1.19
N VAL A 42 11.73 4.72 -0.41
CA VAL A 42 11.90 4.91 1.03
C VAL A 42 11.72 3.58 1.77
N GLU A 43 10.76 2.75 1.35
CA GLU A 43 10.55 1.40 1.90
C GLU A 43 11.80 0.53 1.77
N GLU A 44 12.48 0.59 0.64
CA GLU A 44 13.69 -0.19 0.37
C GLU A 44 14.86 0.27 1.24
N LYS A 45 15.08 1.59 1.36
CA LYS A 45 16.07 2.16 2.27
C LYS A 45 15.80 1.79 3.72
N LEU A 46 14.53 1.84 4.13
CA LEU A 46 14.10 1.47 5.47
C LEU A 46 14.37 -0.02 5.75
N ARG A 47 14.13 -0.91 4.78
CA ARG A 47 14.49 -2.33 4.86
C ARG A 47 16.00 -2.57 5.01
N ILE A 48 16.82 -1.78 4.32
CA ILE A 48 18.28 -1.90 4.41
C ILE A 48 18.76 -1.46 5.80
N GLN A 49 18.24 -0.34 6.31
CA GLN A 49 18.55 0.16 7.65
C GLN A 49 18.11 -0.81 8.75
N LEU A 50 16.91 -1.39 8.63
CA LEU A 50 16.41 -2.42 9.56
C LEU A 50 17.22 -3.72 9.58
N LYS A 51 18.04 -3.97 8.55
CA LYS A 51 18.96 -5.13 8.51
C LYS A 51 20.32 -4.82 9.17
N GLN A 52 20.64 -3.56 9.43
CA GLN A 52 21.89 -3.20 10.09
C GLN A 52 21.85 -3.60 11.57
N PRO A 53 22.99 -4.00 12.15
CA PRO A 53 23.06 -4.45 13.55
C PRO A 53 22.72 -3.35 14.56
N GLU A 54 23.01 -2.08 14.27
CA GLU A 54 22.51 -0.95 15.07
C GLU A 54 20.97 -0.76 14.96
N GLY A 55 20.38 -1.10 13.81
CA GLY A 55 18.94 -1.10 13.57
C GLY A 55 18.19 0.18 13.99
N PHE A 56 16.89 0.05 14.22
CA PHE A 56 16.09 1.05 14.92
C PHE A 56 15.68 0.49 16.27
N SER A 57 15.93 1.25 17.34
CA SER A 57 15.59 0.91 18.72
C SER A 57 14.13 1.21 19.06
N SER A 58 13.46 2.08 18.29
CA SER A 58 12.04 2.42 18.52
C SER A 58 11.31 2.86 17.25
N TYR A 59 9.97 2.82 17.28
CA TYR A 59 9.13 3.43 16.23
C TYR A 59 9.34 4.96 16.12
N GLY A 60 9.75 5.61 17.22
CA GLY A 60 10.08 7.03 17.25
C GLY A 60 11.33 7.37 16.44
N GLU A 61 12.35 6.51 16.48
CA GLU A 61 13.55 6.68 15.63
C GLU A 61 13.22 6.51 14.15
N VAL A 62 12.33 5.57 13.79
CA VAL A 62 11.84 5.45 12.41
C VAL A 62 11.10 6.71 11.97
N GLN A 63 10.29 7.31 12.85
CA GLN A 63 9.60 8.57 12.56
C GLN A 63 10.56 9.73 12.36
N LEU A 64 11.58 9.87 13.22
CA LEU A 64 12.65 10.85 13.09
C LEU A 64 13.43 10.66 11.80
N TRP A 65 13.83 9.43 11.49
CA TRP A 65 14.53 9.08 10.25
C TRP A 65 13.71 9.44 9.01
N LEU A 66 12.41 9.13 9.00
CA LEU A 66 11.51 9.53 7.90
C LEU A 66 11.39 11.04 7.76
N LYS A 67 11.42 11.77 8.88
CA LYS A 67 11.35 13.24 8.90
C LYS A 67 12.65 13.90 8.44
N GLU A 68 13.79 13.45 8.95
CA GLU A 68 15.10 14.08 8.69
C GLU A 68 15.69 13.67 7.34
N LEU A 69 15.64 12.37 6.99
CA LEU A 69 16.28 11.87 5.77
C LEU A 69 15.34 11.83 4.57
N CYS A 70 14.05 11.61 4.79
CA CYS A 70 13.05 11.59 3.71
C CYS A 70 12.20 12.86 3.64
N GLY A 71 12.31 13.79 4.61
CA GLY A 71 11.48 15.00 4.64
C GLY A 71 9.98 14.72 4.81
N MET A 72 9.61 13.51 5.24
CA MET A 72 8.22 13.08 5.36
C MET A 72 7.77 13.16 6.81
N ASP A 73 6.93 14.15 7.12
CA ASP A 73 6.27 14.25 8.41
C ASP A 73 5.09 13.26 8.45
N ILE A 74 5.38 12.04 8.90
CA ILE A 74 4.40 10.96 8.98
C ILE A 74 3.97 10.80 10.45
N PRO A 75 2.66 10.76 10.74
CA PRO A 75 2.18 10.53 12.10
C PRO A 75 2.65 9.19 12.65
N TYR A 76 2.98 9.15 13.95
CA TYR A 76 3.39 7.93 14.66
C TYR A 76 2.49 6.71 14.38
N ALA A 77 1.17 6.90 14.42
CA ALA A 77 0.21 5.82 14.15
C ALA A 77 0.36 5.22 12.75
N THR A 78 0.71 6.04 11.75
CA THR A 78 0.96 5.59 10.38
C THR A 78 2.28 4.83 10.30
N VAL A 79 3.33 5.34 10.95
CA VAL A 79 4.64 4.65 11.05
C VAL A 79 4.46 3.28 11.71
N TYR A 80 3.80 3.24 12.87
CA TYR A 80 3.51 2.02 13.61
C TYR A 80 2.77 0.99 12.74
N LYS A 81 1.65 1.39 12.12
CA LYS A 81 0.87 0.51 11.27
C LYS A 81 1.71 0.00 10.10
N TYR A 82 2.46 0.90 9.44
CA TYR A 82 3.26 0.56 8.28
C TYR A 82 4.40 -0.41 8.61
N VAL A 83 5.19 -0.13 9.65
CA VAL A 83 6.26 -1.03 10.12
C VAL A 83 5.68 -2.39 10.49
N ARG A 84 4.57 -2.43 11.22
CA ARG A 84 3.93 -3.69 11.60
C ARG A 84 3.40 -4.50 10.41
N THR A 85 2.74 -3.85 9.43
CA THR A 85 2.06 -4.57 8.33
C THR A 85 2.96 -4.83 7.12
N CYS A 86 3.78 -3.86 6.72
CA CYS A 86 4.57 -3.92 5.49
C CYS A 86 5.92 -4.58 5.71
N LEU A 87 6.57 -4.31 6.86
CA LEU A 87 7.90 -4.85 7.14
C LEU A 87 7.87 -6.23 7.79
N LYS A 88 6.70 -6.68 8.32
CA LYS A 88 6.51 -8.01 8.97
C LYS A 88 7.67 -8.40 9.90
N THR A 89 8.28 -7.41 10.54
CA THR A 89 9.38 -7.61 11.48
C THR A 89 8.80 -7.98 12.84
N ASN A 90 9.33 -9.02 13.48
CA ASN A 90 9.07 -9.35 14.88
C ASN A 90 9.82 -8.36 15.80
N LEU A 91 9.66 -7.06 15.59
CA LEU A 91 10.19 -6.05 16.50
C LEU A 91 9.28 -6.04 17.73
N ASN A 92 9.68 -6.81 18.75
CA ASN A 92 9.19 -6.65 20.12
C ASN A 92 9.82 -5.38 20.68
N LEU A 93 9.27 -4.23 20.32
CA LEU A 93 9.65 -2.96 20.93
C LEU A 93 8.46 -2.52 21.78
N LEU A 94 8.69 -2.53 23.09
CA LEU A 94 7.76 -2.15 24.17
C LEU A 94 7.33 -0.69 24.06
#